data_AF-A0A836RID3-F1
#
_entry.id   AF-A0A836RID3-F1
#
_cell.length_a   1.000
_cell.length_b   1.000
_cell.length_c   1.000
_cell.angle_alpha   90.00
_cell.angle_beta   90.00
_cell.angle_gamma   90.00
#
_symmetry.space_group_name_H-M   'P 1'
#
loop_
_entity.id
_entity.type
_entity.pdbx_description
1 polymer ?
#
loop_
_entity_poly.entity_id
_entity_poly.type
_entity_poly.pdbx_seq_one_letter_code
_entity_poly.pdbx_strand_id
1 'polypeptide(L)'
;MDEHGSVPTLSVKNNGDRRVLLVGGEELLGAKQNRVLNTSVMVLPSVTIDVPVSCTEQGRWSYSSENFRASPTIMPRNSRMKNKRSVDLSLEARGSFEGDQGAVWDDISVMQQRAGVSSKTNAMRDVIDANWSSISEYTEAFQPVDGQNGAIFLANGAITGMELFSKEDAFRSIFPKIVGSYAFDHITNTGAQETGIEEASVDGFLKRLTRSRRSTYPSNGEGLDLRFEGDKISGAALVCQGEIIHLSAYDLSSTS
;
A
#
# COMPACT_ATOMS: atom_id res chain seq x y z
N MET A 1 21.95 6.10 9.87
CA MET A 1 20.91 6.21 10.91
C MET A 1 20.52 7.67 10.91
N ASP A 2 19.26 7.97 10.62
CA ASP A 2 18.75 9.35 10.71
C ASP A 2 18.57 9.77 12.19
N GLU A 3 18.16 11.03 12.41
CA GLU A 3 17.92 11.59 13.75
C GLU A 3 16.86 10.85 14.58
N HIS A 4 16.10 9.93 13.97
CA HIS A 4 15.04 9.14 14.61
C HIS A 4 15.35 7.64 14.70
N GLY A 5 16.56 7.22 14.33
CA GLY A 5 16.96 5.82 14.39
C GLY A 5 16.37 4.95 13.27
N SER A 6 15.76 5.54 12.25
CA SER A 6 15.15 4.80 11.15
C SER A 6 16.19 4.44 10.06
N VAL A 7 15.86 3.43 9.26
CA VAL A 7 16.67 3.01 8.10
C VAL A 7 15.77 3.09 6.88
N PRO A 8 15.95 4.04 5.95
CA PRO A 8 14.94 4.32 4.91
C PRO A 8 14.89 3.26 3.80
N THR A 9 15.81 2.30 3.80
CA THR A 9 15.92 1.26 2.77
C THR A 9 16.16 -0.13 3.36
N LEU A 10 15.76 -1.16 2.62
CA LEU A 10 16.13 -2.56 2.86
C LEU A 10 16.83 -3.14 1.64
N SER A 11 17.85 -3.96 1.86
CA SER A 11 18.47 -4.71 0.78
C SER A 11 17.64 -5.95 0.46
N VAL A 12 17.23 -6.09 -0.80
CA VAL A 12 16.49 -7.25 -1.31
C VAL A 12 17.36 -7.96 -2.34
N LYS A 13 17.58 -9.26 -2.12
CA LYS A 13 18.25 -10.15 -3.06
C LYS A 13 17.27 -11.11 -3.69
N ASN A 14 17.14 -11.06 -5.01
CA ASN A 14 16.41 -12.08 -5.75
C ASN A 14 17.37 -13.23 -6.11
N ASN A 15 17.28 -14.35 -5.39
CA ASN A 15 18.10 -15.54 -5.68
C ASN A 15 17.50 -16.43 -6.80
N GLY A 16 16.34 -16.07 -7.35
CA GLY A 16 15.67 -16.84 -8.39
C GLY A 16 16.12 -16.47 -9.81
N ASP A 17 15.50 -17.16 -10.77
CA ASP A 17 15.66 -16.99 -12.21
C ASP A 17 14.54 -16.15 -12.86
N ARG A 18 13.52 -15.78 -12.07
CA ARG A 18 12.37 -14.97 -12.49
C ARG A 18 12.39 -13.60 -11.83
N ARG A 19 11.76 -12.63 -12.49
CA ARG A 19 11.49 -11.32 -11.90
C ARG A 19 10.52 -11.47 -10.72
N VAL A 20 10.74 -10.68 -9.67
CA VAL A 20 9.88 -10.66 -8.48
C VAL A 20 9.28 -9.26 -8.33
N LEU A 21 7.95 -9.18 -8.30
CA LEU A 21 7.23 -7.96 -7.97
C LEU A 21 7.11 -7.84 -6.45
N LEU A 22 7.56 -6.73 -5.91
CA LEU A 22 7.27 -6.29 -4.54
C LEU A 22 6.20 -5.21 -4.62
N VAL A 23 5.10 -5.36 -3.89
CA VAL A 23 3.96 -4.44 -3.99
C VAL A 23 4.07 -3.34 -2.94
N GLY A 24 3.91 -2.08 -3.36
CA GLY A 24 3.92 -0.92 -2.47
C GLY A 24 2.81 -1.04 -1.42
N GLY A 25 3.16 -0.84 -0.15
CA GLY A 25 2.27 -1.04 0.98
C GLY A 25 2.37 -2.41 1.63
N GLU A 26 3.04 -3.42 1.04
CA GLU A 26 3.19 -4.73 1.69
C GLU A 26 4.07 -4.63 2.92
N GLU A 27 3.63 -5.28 4.00
CA GLU A 27 4.39 -5.34 5.24
C GLU A 27 5.43 -6.46 5.19
N LEU A 28 6.61 -6.14 5.72
CA LEU A 28 7.76 -7.01 5.91
C LEU A 28 8.02 -7.15 7.40
N LEU A 29 7.93 -8.37 7.92
CA LEU A 29 8.05 -8.67 9.34
C LEU A 29 9.48 -9.06 9.69
N GLY A 30 9.98 -8.61 10.84
CA GLY A 30 11.24 -9.10 11.40
C GLY A 30 12.23 -8.00 11.76
N ALA A 31 13.51 -8.37 11.71
CA ALA A 31 14.64 -7.52 12.08
C ALA A 31 14.37 -6.78 13.40
N LYS A 32 14.70 -5.48 13.47
CA LYS A 32 14.42 -4.66 14.65
C LYS A 32 13.01 -4.07 14.68
N GLN A 33 12.40 -3.84 13.52
CA GLN A 33 11.10 -3.21 13.34
C GLN A 33 10.46 -3.75 12.07
N ASN A 34 9.14 -3.95 12.08
CA ASN A 34 8.39 -4.22 10.87
C ASN A 34 8.45 -3.02 9.92
N ARG A 35 8.45 -3.31 8.62
CA ARG A 35 8.58 -2.32 7.55
C ARG A 35 7.46 -2.44 6.55
N VAL A 36 7.23 -1.37 5.81
CA VAL A 36 6.34 -1.36 4.64
C VAL A 36 7.06 -0.79 3.44
N LEU A 37 6.86 -1.39 2.27
CA LEU A 37 7.37 -0.88 1.00
C LEU A 37 6.71 0.45 0.62
N ASN A 38 7.50 1.44 0.25
CA ASN A 38 6.99 2.77 -0.11
C ASN A 38 6.47 2.85 -1.55
N THR A 39 6.94 1.97 -2.42
CA THR A 39 6.46 1.84 -3.78
C THR A 39 6.58 0.41 -4.28
N SER A 40 5.95 0.12 -5.41
CA SER A 40 6.10 -1.17 -6.08
C SER A 40 7.40 -1.22 -6.86
N VAL A 41 8.11 -2.33 -6.76
CA VAL A 41 9.43 -2.50 -7.38
C VAL A 41 9.52 -3.86 -8.06
N MET A 42 10.01 -3.89 -9.30
CA MET A 42 10.34 -5.12 -10.00
C MET A 42 11.81 -5.47 -9.77
N VAL A 43 12.08 -6.57 -9.08
CA VAL A 43 13.44 -7.06 -8.82
C VAL A 43 13.82 -8.09 -9.88
N LEU A 44 14.89 -7.80 -10.64
CA LEU A 44 15.40 -8.72 -11.67
C LEU A 44 15.93 -10.02 -11.05
N PRO A 45 16.06 -11.11 -11.84
CA PRO A 45 16.74 -12.32 -11.40
C PRO A 45 18.19 -12.05 -10.96
N SER A 46 18.64 -12.73 -9.91
CA SER A 46 20.05 -12.72 -9.46
C SER A 46 20.65 -11.35 -9.13
N VAL A 47 19.82 -10.32 -8.89
CA VAL A 47 20.30 -9.01 -8.44
C VAL A 47 19.98 -8.75 -6.98
N THR A 48 20.81 -7.90 -6.38
CA THR A 48 20.53 -7.26 -5.09
C THR A 48 20.27 -5.78 -5.35
N ILE A 49 19.16 -5.26 -4.82
CA ILE A 49 18.82 -3.84 -4.88
C ILE A 49 18.39 -3.34 -3.50
N ASP A 50 18.49 -2.04 -3.27
CA ASP A 50 17.90 -1.42 -2.09
C ASP A 50 16.50 -0.89 -2.43
N VAL A 51 15.52 -1.29 -1.63
CA VAL A 51 14.12 -0.88 -1.78
C VAL A 51 13.72 0.11 -0.68
N PRO A 52 12.95 1.15 -1.02
CA PRO A 52 12.54 2.18 -0.06
C PRO A 52 11.45 1.64 0.87
N VAL A 53 11.58 1.89 2.16
CA VAL A 53 10.64 1.44 3.18
C VAL A 53 10.37 2.49 4.25
N SER A 54 9.25 2.33 4.95
CA SER A 54 8.94 3.03 6.21
C SER A 54 8.79 2.03 7.36
N CYS A 55 9.17 2.40 8.58
CA CYS A 55 8.92 1.57 9.78
C CYS A 55 7.45 1.61 10.17
N THR A 56 6.87 0.45 10.45
CA THR A 56 5.49 0.28 10.94
C THR A 56 5.42 -0.20 12.39
N GLU A 57 6.54 -0.17 13.11
CA GLU A 57 6.65 -0.54 14.52
C GLU A 57 7.70 0.34 15.20
N GLN A 58 7.26 1.23 16.10
CA GLN A 58 8.13 2.25 16.69
C GLN A 58 8.87 1.74 17.93
N GLY A 59 8.15 1.06 18.83
CA GLY A 59 8.59 0.73 20.19
C GLY A 59 9.49 -0.50 20.31
N ARG A 60 9.85 -1.15 19.20
CA ARG A 60 10.77 -2.29 19.19
C ARG A 60 12.10 -1.88 18.56
N TRP A 61 13.20 -2.12 19.27
CA TRP A 61 14.56 -1.94 18.75
C TRP A 61 15.46 -3.14 19.10
N SER A 62 14.88 -4.32 19.03
CA SER A 62 15.54 -5.60 19.26
C SER A 62 15.22 -6.56 18.12
N TYR A 63 16.20 -7.39 17.75
CA TYR A 63 16.02 -8.37 16.69
C TYR A 63 14.96 -9.41 17.10
N SER A 64 13.93 -9.58 16.28
CA SER A 64 12.99 -10.72 16.35
C SER A 64 13.39 -11.84 15.38
N SER A 65 14.15 -11.51 14.34
CA SER A 65 14.74 -12.42 13.36
C SER A 65 15.93 -11.75 12.66
N GLU A 66 16.82 -12.54 12.06
CA GLU A 66 17.91 -12.01 11.23
C GLU A 66 17.42 -11.43 9.90
N ASN A 67 16.42 -12.07 9.30
CA ASN A 67 15.88 -11.72 7.98
C ASN A 67 14.41 -11.26 8.07
N PHE A 68 14.00 -10.45 7.11
CA PHE A 68 12.59 -10.12 6.91
C PHE A 68 11.83 -11.27 6.26
N ARG A 69 10.55 -11.39 6.59
CA ARG A 69 9.59 -12.30 5.94
C ARG A 69 8.35 -11.55 5.47
N ALA A 70 7.67 -12.10 4.48
CA ALA A 70 6.40 -11.55 4.01
C ALA A 70 5.35 -11.58 5.13
N SER A 71 4.62 -10.47 5.28
CA SER A 71 3.38 -10.41 6.07
C SER A 71 2.19 -10.87 5.22
N PRO A 72 1.15 -11.50 5.81
CA PRO A 72 -0.17 -11.64 5.17
C PRO A 72 -0.88 -10.30 4.98
N THR A 73 -0.27 -9.19 5.39
CA THR A 73 -0.90 -7.88 5.46
C THR A 73 -0.27 -6.90 4.47
N ILE A 74 -1.13 -6.09 3.85
CA ILE A 74 -0.75 -4.83 3.21
C ILE A 74 -1.34 -3.71 4.06
N MET A 75 -0.65 -2.57 4.14
CA MET A 75 -1.09 -1.41 4.94
C MET A 75 -2.54 -1.00 4.59
N PRO A 76 -3.38 -0.54 5.55
CA PRO A 76 -4.74 -0.09 5.27
C PRO A 76 -4.79 1.00 4.19
N ARG A 77 -5.89 1.08 3.43
CA ARG A 77 -5.97 1.91 2.23
C ARG A 77 -5.69 3.40 2.50
N ASN A 78 -6.25 3.96 3.58
CA ASN A 78 -6.06 5.36 3.96
C ASN A 78 -4.60 5.63 4.33
N SER A 79 -4.00 4.73 5.10
CA SER A 79 -2.58 4.74 5.47
C SER A 79 -1.69 4.64 4.23
N ARG A 80 -2.00 3.75 3.28
CA ARG A 80 -1.27 3.61 2.01
C ARG A 80 -1.31 4.89 1.20
N MET A 81 -2.48 5.51 1.10
CA MET A 81 -2.65 6.79 0.40
C MET A 81 -1.81 7.89 1.06
N LYS A 82 -1.81 8.00 2.39
CA LYS A 82 -0.99 8.98 3.13
C LYS A 82 0.52 8.74 2.95
N ASN A 83 0.98 7.50 3.12
CA ASN A 83 2.39 7.14 2.90
C ASN A 83 2.81 7.44 1.46
N LYS A 84 1.97 7.06 0.48
CA LYS A 84 2.19 7.38 -0.93
C LYS A 84 2.27 8.89 -1.18
N ARG A 85 1.37 9.68 -0.61
CA ARG A 85 1.40 11.15 -0.75
C ARG A 85 2.72 11.73 -0.22
N SER A 86 3.20 11.23 0.90
CA SER A 86 4.50 11.62 1.44
C SER A 86 5.66 11.25 0.49
N VAL A 87 5.62 10.05 -0.08
CA VAL A 87 6.59 9.60 -1.10
C VAL A 87 6.53 10.47 -2.37
N ASP A 88 5.34 10.85 -2.82
CA ASP A 88 5.18 11.75 -3.98
C ASP A 88 5.86 13.10 -3.73
N LEU A 89 5.70 13.68 -2.54
CA LEU A 89 6.36 14.92 -2.14
C LEU A 89 7.89 14.78 -2.11
N SER A 90 8.41 13.65 -1.60
CA SER A 90 9.85 13.37 -1.65
C SER A 90 10.37 13.22 -3.08
N LEU A 91 9.61 12.60 -3.97
CA LEU A 91 9.99 12.46 -5.38
C LEU A 91 10.04 13.83 -6.08
N GLU A 92 9.05 14.68 -5.84
CA GLU A 92 9.00 16.04 -6.41
C GLU A 92 10.13 16.93 -5.89
N ALA A 93 10.43 16.86 -4.58
CA ALA A 93 11.41 17.73 -3.96
C ALA A 93 12.86 17.30 -4.22
N ARG A 94 13.13 15.99 -4.27
CA ARG A 94 14.50 15.45 -4.24
C ARG A 94 14.71 14.15 -5.02
N GLY A 95 13.69 13.64 -5.71
CA GLY A 95 13.78 12.42 -6.50
C GLY A 95 14.01 11.15 -5.67
N SER A 96 13.63 11.14 -4.38
CA SER A 96 13.77 9.97 -3.51
C SER A 96 12.41 9.36 -3.15
N PHE A 97 12.37 8.05 -2.94
CA PHE A 97 11.18 7.30 -2.54
C PHE A 97 10.99 7.21 -1.01
N GLU A 98 11.64 8.10 -0.27
CA GLU A 98 11.52 8.13 1.19
C GLU A 98 10.14 8.63 1.60
N GLY A 99 9.49 7.90 2.50
CA GLY A 99 8.29 8.37 3.18
C GLY A 99 8.64 9.19 4.43
N ASP A 100 7.65 9.91 4.95
CA ASP A 100 7.72 10.59 6.24
C ASP A 100 7.48 9.58 7.35
N GLN A 101 8.58 9.19 8.01
CA GLN A 101 8.55 8.20 9.09
C GLN A 101 7.68 8.63 10.27
N GLY A 102 7.67 9.93 10.61
CA GLY A 102 6.84 10.47 11.68
C GLY A 102 5.36 10.35 11.33
N ALA A 103 5.00 10.74 10.09
CA ALA A 103 3.63 10.63 9.61
C ALA A 103 3.09 9.18 9.59
N VAL A 104 3.95 8.19 9.32
CA VAL A 104 3.56 6.77 9.41
C VAL A 104 3.25 6.35 10.85
N TRP A 105 4.05 6.80 11.83
CA TRP A 105 3.81 6.49 13.25
C TRP A 105 2.59 7.22 13.81
N ASP A 106 2.37 8.47 13.41
CA ASP A 106 1.18 9.24 13.76
C ASP A 106 -0.07 8.55 13.20
N ASP A 107 0.00 8.06 11.96
CA ASP A 107 -1.11 7.34 11.34
C ASP A 107 -1.42 6.01 12.04
N ILE A 108 -0.40 5.25 12.45
CA ILE A 108 -0.59 4.04 13.28
C ILE A 108 -1.21 4.38 14.64
N SER A 109 -0.85 5.53 15.23
CA SER A 109 -1.45 6.00 16.47
C SER A 109 -2.93 6.33 16.28
N VAL A 110 -3.31 6.93 15.14
CA VAL A 110 -4.72 7.16 14.77
C VAL A 110 -5.45 5.85 14.51
N MET A 111 -4.81 4.86 13.85
CA MET A 111 -5.39 3.52 13.65
C MET A 111 -5.71 2.85 14.99
N GLN A 112 -4.78 2.89 15.94
CA GLN A 112 -4.97 2.37 17.30
C GLN A 112 -6.18 3.01 17.99
N GLN A 113 -6.31 4.33 17.93
CA GLN A 113 -7.43 5.06 18.51
C GLN A 113 -8.77 4.68 17.86
N ARG A 114 -8.83 4.64 16.52
CA ARG A 114 -10.05 4.29 15.78
C ARG A 114 -10.49 2.85 16.02
N ALA A 115 -9.53 1.93 16.12
CA ALA A 115 -9.79 0.52 16.40
C ALA A 115 -10.06 0.24 17.88
N GLY A 116 -9.79 1.19 18.79
CA GLY A 116 -9.86 0.95 20.24
C GLY A 116 -8.82 -0.07 20.73
N VAL A 117 -7.67 -0.17 20.04
CA VAL A 117 -6.60 -1.15 20.32
C VAL A 117 -5.37 -0.44 20.85
N SER A 118 -4.68 -1.05 21.82
CA SER A 118 -3.36 -0.59 22.29
C SER A 118 -2.30 -1.63 21.97
N SER A 119 -1.31 -1.24 21.16
CA SER A 119 -0.09 -2.01 20.88
C SER A 119 1.01 -1.57 21.83
N LYS A 120 1.76 -2.54 22.37
CA LYS A 120 2.91 -2.26 23.23
C LYS A 120 4.08 -1.61 22.48
N THR A 121 4.22 -1.91 21.18
CA THR A 121 5.32 -1.43 20.34
C THR A 121 4.86 -0.44 19.28
N ASN A 122 3.61 0.04 19.35
CA ASN A 122 2.98 0.82 18.28
C ASN A 122 3.16 0.15 16.90
N ALA A 123 2.93 -1.17 16.84
CA ALA A 123 3.01 -1.94 15.61
C ALA A 123 1.66 -1.87 14.86
N MET A 124 1.72 -1.53 13.56
CA MET A 124 0.56 -1.61 12.66
C MET A 124 -0.07 -3.01 12.70
N ARG A 125 0.78 -4.04 12.74
CA ARG A 125 0.35 -5.44 12.73
C ARG A 125 -0.54 -5.81 13.90
N ASP A 126 -0.24 -5.33 15.10
CA ASP A 126 -1.01 -5.63 16.31
C ASP A 126 -2.44 -5.10 16.19
N VAL A 127 -2.62 -3.93 15.57
CA VAL A 127 -3.95 -3.34 15.33
C VAL A 127 -4.74 -4.18 14.33
N ILE A 128 -4.08 -4.66 13.28
CA ILE A 128 -4.70 -5.49 12.24
C ILE A 128 -5.07 -6.86 12.79
N ASP A 129 -4.17 -7.51 13.54
CA ASP A 129 -4.43 -8.81 14.18
C ASP A 129 -5.59 -8.72 15.19
N ALA A 130 -5.70 -7.63 15.95
CA ALA A 130 -6.80 -7.41 16.88
C ALA A 130 -8.17 -7.25 16.18
N ASN A 131 -8.19 -6.88 14.90
CA ASN A 131 -9.40 -6.75 14.08
C ASN A 131 -9.57 -7.90 13.09
N TRP A 132 -8.71 -8.92 13.13
CA TRP A 132 -8.62 -9.92 12.07
C TRP A 132 -9.92 -10.71 11.87
N SER A 133 -10.68 -10.99 12.94
CA SER A 133 -11.96 -11.71 12.82
C SER A 133 -12.95 -10.98 11.91
N SER A 134 -13.06 -9.65 12.05
CA SER A 134 -13.96 -8.84 11.22
C SER A 134 -13.39 -8.66 9.81
N ILE A 135 -12.07 -8.55 9.68
CA ILE A 135 -11.39 -8.45 8.37
C ILE A 135 -11.57 -9.75 7.57
N SER A 136 -11.44 -10.90 8.23
CA SER A 136 -11.49 -12.21 7.58
C SER A 136 -12.83 -12.46 6.91
N GLU A 137 -13.94 -11.97 7.49
CA GLU A 137 -15.28 -12.04 6.88
C GLU A 137 -15.28 -11.46 5.46
N TYR A 138 -14.60 -10.33 5.22
CA TYR A 138 -14.47 -9.74 3.88
C TYR A 138 -13.52 -10.54 3.00
N THR A 139 -12.35 -10.93 3.51
CA THR A 139 -11.36 -11.66 2.69
C THR A 139 -11.82 -13.05 2.28
N GLU A 140 -12.76 -13.64 3.02
CA GLU A 140 -13.40 -14.91 2.70
C GLU A 140 -14.56 -14.70 1.70
N ALA A 141 -15.37 -13.65 1.89
CA ALA A 141 -16.49 -13.33 1.01
C ALA A 141 -16.06 -12.87 -0.39
N PHE A 142 -14.97 -12.11 -0.49
CA PHE A 142 -14.45 -11.63 -1.77
C PHE A 142 -13.32 -12.54 -2.27
N GLN A 143 -13.63 -13.36 -3.28
CA GLN A 143 -12.64 -14.16 -4.01
C GLN A 143 -12.47 -13.65 -5.44
N PRO A 144 -11.24 -13.69 -6.00
CA PRO A 144 -11.01 -13.26 -7.35
C PRO A 144 -11.59 -14.28 -8.34
N VAL A 145 -12.25 -13.79 -9.39
CA VAL A 145 -12.82 -14.62 -10.46
C VAL A 145 -11.79 -14.91 -11.55
N ASP A 146 -12.05 -15.93 -12.38
CA ASP A 146 -11.15 -16.29 -13.48
C ASP A 146 -11.06 -15.17 -14.52
N GLY A 147 -9.85 -14.89 -15.03
CA GLY A 147 -9.61 -13.76 -15.91
C GLY A 147 -9.39 -12.42 -15.20
N GLN A 148 -9.57 -12.36 -13.87
CA GLN A 148 -9.47 -11.09 -13.14
C GLN A 148 -8.02 -10.70 -12.87
N ASN A 149 -7.66 -9.48 -13.26
CA ASN A 149 -6.35 -8.89 -13.01
C ASN A 149 -6.42 -7.53 -12.28
N GLY A 150 -7.61 -7.13 -11.84
CA GLY A 150 -7.81 -5.88 -11.12
C GLY A 150 -9.21 -5.77 -10.50
N ALA A 151 -9.41 -4.74 -9.69
CA ALA A 151 -10.68 -4.45 -9.03
C ALA A 151 -10.82 -2.95 -8.76
N ILE A 152 -12.06 -2.48 -8.73
CA ILE A 152 -12.45 -1.18 -8.18
C ILE A 152 -13.23 -1.47 -6.89
N PHE A 153 -12.86 -0.80 -5.80
CA PHE A 153 -13.40 -1.05 -4.47
C PHE A 153 -14.39 0.05 -4.09
N LEU A 154 -15.60 -0.33 -3.71
CA LEU A 154 -16.63 0.57 -3.24
C LEU A 154 -16.93 0.30 -1.77
N ALA A 155 -17.16 1.37 -1.01
CA ALA A 155 -17.67 1.32 0.36
C ALA A 155 -18.86 2.28 0.46
N ASN A 156 -19.99 1.81 0.96
CA ASN A 156 -21.23 2.58 1.08
C ASN A 156 -21.64 3.28 -0.23
N GLY A 157 -21.50 2.58 -1.37
CA GLY A 157 -21.83 3.11 -2.70
C GLY A 157 -20.81 4.08 -3.29
N ALA A 158 -19.77 4.48 -2.55
CA ALA A 158 -18.71 5.38 -3.01
C ALA A 158 -17.45 4.60 -3.44
N ILE A 159 -16.86 4.98 -4.58
CA ILE A 159 -15.55 4.44 -4.99
C ILE A 159 -14.49 4.92 -4.00
N THR A 160 -13.68 3.98 -3.51
CA THR A 160 -12.58 4.24 -2.59
C THR A 160 -11.22 4.06 -3.26
N GLY A 161 -11.11 3.20 -4.26
CA GLY A 161 -9.89 3.02 -5.02
C GLY A 161 -9.96 1.88 -6.02
N MET A 162 -8.84 1.62 -6.68
CA MET A 162 -8.67 0.54 -7.63
C MET A 162 -7.27 -0.04 -7.54
N GLU A 163 -7.15 -1.29 -7.96
CA GLU A 163 -5.90 -2.03 -8.08
C GLU A 163 -5.91 -2.77 -9.42
N LEU A 164 -4.79 -2.76 -10.13
CA LEU A 164 -4.62 -3.43 -11.42
C LEU A 164 -3.23 -4.04 -11.49
N PHE A 165 -3.14 -5.28 -11.98
CA PHE A 165 -1.90 -6.01 -12.19
C PHE A 165 -1.85 -6.52 -13.63
N SER A 166 -0.64 -6.64 -14.18
CA SER A 166 -0.42 -7.22 -15.51
C SER A 166 -0.79 -8.70 -15.61
N LYS A 167 -0.77 -9.44 -14.50
CA LYS A 167 -0.99 -10.88 -14.46
C LYS A 167 -2.06 -11.29 -13.44
N GLU A 168 -2.94 -12.18 -13.86
CA GLU A 168 -4.00 -12.77 -13.03
C GLU A 168 -3.43 -13.46 -11.79
N ASP A 169 -2.39 -14.28 -11.94
CA ASP A 169 -1.77 -14.99 -10.81
C ASP A 169 -1.19 -14.03 -9.76
N ALA A 170 -0.61 -12.92 -10.21
CA ALA A 170 -0.07 -11.89 -9.31
C ALA A 170 -1.21 -11.21 -8.54
N PHE A 171 -2.27 -10.82 -9.25
CA PHE A 171 -3.48 -10.26 -8.63
C PHE A 171 -4.10 -11.24 -7.62
N ARG A 172 -4.34 -12.48 -8.04
CA ARG A 172 -4.91 -13.54 -7.19
C ARG A 172 -4.09 -13.79 -5.92
N SER A 173 -2.76 -13.77 -6.04
CA SER A 173 -1.86 -13.96 -4.89
C SER A 173 -1.93 -12.83 -3.86
N ILE A 174 -2.16 -11.58 -4.29
CA ILE A 174 -2.15 -10.41 -3.39
C ILE A 174 -3.57 -9.99 -2.97
N PHE A 175 -4.60 -10.42 -3.70
CA PHE A 175 -5.97 -9.96 -3.55
C PHE A 175 -6.53 -10.08 -2.12
N PRO A 176 -6.31 -11.18 -1.36
CA PRO A 176 -6.78 -11.25 0.03
C PRO A 176 -6.18 -10.15 0.91
N LYS A 177 -4.90 -9.78 0.69
CA LYS A 177 -4.26 -8.68 1.41
C LYS A 177 -4.90 -7.35 1.06
N ILE A 178 -5.14 -7.12 -0.24
CA ILE A 178 -5.79 -5.91 -0.74
C ILE A 178 -7.19 -5.77 -0.13
N VAL A 179 -8.01 -6.82 -0.19
CA VAL A 179 -9.36 -6.80 0.42
C VAL A 179 -9.26 -6.45 1.91
N GLY A 180 -8.32 -7.06 2.65
CA GLY A 180 -8.11 -6.73 4.06
C GLY A 180 -7.74 -5.27 4.31
N SER A 181 -6.94 -4.67 3.42
CA SER A 181 -6.57 -3.25 3.48
C SER A 181 -7.74 -2.29 3.31
N TYR A 182 -8.67 -2.59 2.39
CA TYR A 182 -9.89 -1.80 2.21
C TYR A 182 -10.92 -2.09 3.31
N ALA A 183 -11.08 -3.34 3.71
CA ALA A 183 -12.00 -3.76 4.76
C ALA A 183 -11.66 -3.12 6.11
N PHE A 184 -10.37 -3.04 6.47
CA PHE A 184 -9.94 -2.40 7.72
C PHE A 184 -10.46 -0.96 7.85
N ASP A 185 -10.33 -0.16 6.80
CA ASP A 185 -10.82 1.22 6.80
C ASP A 185 -12.35 1.28 6.92
N HIS A 186 -13.06 0.36 6.28
CA HIS A 186 -14.52 0.30 6.40
C HIS A 186 -14.97 -0.05 7.83
N ILE A 187 -14.32 -1.04 8.47
CA ILE A 187 -14.63 -1.51 9.82
C ILE A 187 -14.36 -0.41 10.87
N THR A 188 -13.26 0.34 10.69
CA THR A 188 -12.78 1.30 11.69
C THR A 188 -13.29 2.72 11.46
N ASN A 189 -13.96 2.99 10.33
CA ASN A 189 -14.53 4.30 10.02
C ASN A 189 -16.01 4.39 10.45
N THR A 190 -16.23 4.56 11.75
CA THR A 190 -17.56 4.63 12.37
C THR A 190 -18.33 5.93 12.10
N GLY A 191 -17.73 6.90 11.41
CA GLY A 191 -18.30 8.22 11.14
C GLY A 191 -18.81 8.45 9.70
N ALA A 192 -18.65 7.49 8.80
CA ALA A 192 -19.11 7.64 7.41
C ALA A 192 -20.64 7.51 7.35
N GLN A 193 -21.33 8.63 7.11
CA GLN A 193 -22.75 8.63 6.78
C GLN A 193 -22.98 7.75 5.54
N GLU A 194 -24.05 6.95 5.57
CA GLU A 194 -24.65 6.40 4.36
C GLU A 194 -25.05 7.57 3.46
N THR A 195 -24.18 7.95 2.54
CA THR A 195 -24.57 8.90 1.51
C THR A 195 -25.61 8.18 0.66
N GLY A 196 -26.79 8.81 0.51
CA GLY A 196 -27.86 8.28 -0.31
C GLY A 196 -27.34 7.74 -1.64
N ILE A 197 -27.92 6.62 -2.07
CA ILE A 197 -27.45 5.74 -3.14
C ILE A 197 -27.51 6.45 -4.49
N GLU A 198 -26.61 7.40 -4.73
CA GLU A 198 -26.21 7.74 -6.09
C GLU A 198 -24.97 6.90 -6.38
N GLU A 199 -25.18 5.86 -7.18
CA GLU A 199 -24.15 4.88 -7.52
C GLU A 199 -22.94 5.60 -8.13
N ALA A 200 -21.78 5.50 -7.49
CA ALA A 200 -20.58 6.17 -7.96
C ALA A 200 -20.25 5.74 -9.40
N SER A 201 -20.14 6.72 -10.30
CA SER A 201 -19.83 6.45 -11.71
C SER A 201 -18.40 5.93 -11.87
N VAL A 202 -18.25 4.62 -12.11
CA VAL A 202 -16.98 3.97 -12.46
C VAL A 202 -16.34 4.63 -13.68
N ASP A 203 -17.13 4.90 -14.72
CA ASP A 203 -16.67 5.63 -15.91
C ASP A 203 -16.16 7.03 -15.56
N GLY A 204 -16.82 7.72 -14.64
CA GLY A 204 -16.40 9.03 -14.14
C GLY A 204 -15.06 8.95 -13.41
N PHE A 205 -14.87 7.95 -12.54
CA PHE A 205 -13.60 7.69 -11.86
C PHE A 205 -12.47 7.38 -12.85
N LEU A 206 -12.69 6.49 -13.81
CA LEU A 206 -11.70 6.14 -14.83
C LEU A 206 -11.36 7.34 -15.74
N LYS A 207 -12.35 8.17 -16.10
CA LYS A 207 -12.13 9.42 -16.85
C LYS A 207 -11.30 10.43 -16.07
N ARG A 208 -11.50 10.55 -14.75
CA ARG A 208 -10.65 11.41 -13.91
C ARG A 208 -9.23 10.87 -13.83
N LEU A 209 -9.07 9.57 -13.59
CA LEU A 209 -7.75 8.92 -13.54
C LEU A 209 -6.95 9.08 -14.83
N THR A 210 -7.58 8.85 -15.99
CA THR A 210 -6.93 8.98 -17.32
C THR A 210 -6.58 10.43 -17.67
N ARG A 211 -7.23 11.42 -17.03
CA ARG A 211 -6.93 12.85 -17.19
C ARG A 211 -5.98 13.39 -16.12
N SER A 212 -5.60 12.59 -15.13
CA SER A 212 -4.68 13.00 -14.08
C SER A 212 -3.34 13.42 -14.66
N ARG A 213 -2.72 14.43 -14.04
CA ARG A 213 -1.32 14.76 -14.33
C ARG A 213 -0.45 13.57 -13.96
N ARG A 214 0.58 13.35 -14.78
CA ARG A 214 1.51 12.24 -14.61
C ARG A 214 2.94 12.76 -14.50
N SER A 215 3.60 12.39 -13.41
CA SER A 215 5.05 12.50 -13.25
C SER A 215 5.69 11.12 -13.42
N THR A 216 6.93 11.06 -13.87
CA THR A 216 7.63 9.80 -14.19
C THR A 216 9.02 9.84 -13.62
N TYR A 217 9.39 8.78 -12.90
CA TYR A 217 10.66 8.63 -12.21
C TYR A 217 11.27 7.26 -12.54
N PRO A 218 12.60 7.11 -12.53
CA PRO A 218 13.22 5.79 -12.53
C PRO A 218 12.78 4.99 -11.29
N SER A 219 12.41 3.72 -11.46
CA SER A 219 12.16 2.84 -10.32
C SER A 219 13.48 2.44 -9.64
N ASN A 220 13.44 2.07 -8.35
CA ASN A 220 14.60 1.45 -7.67
C ASN A 220 14.97 0.08 -8.26
N GLY A 221 14.06 -0.56 -8.98
CA GLY A 221 14.27 -1.81 -9.71
C GLY A 221 14.16 -1.63 -11.22
N GLU A 222 13.66 -2.64 -11.93
CA GLU A 222 13.39 -2.52 -13.36
C GLU A 222 12.21 -1.59 -13.64
N GLY A 223 12.36 -0.67 -14.58
CA GLY A 223 11.26 0.11 -15.15
C GLY A 223 11.11 1.52 -14.61
N LEU A 224 9.91 2.07 -14.77
CA LEU A 224 9.53 3.44 -14.43
C LEU A 224 8.44 3.43 -13.38
N ASP A 225 8.54 4.34 -12.42
CA ASP A 225 7.51 4.64 -11.45
C ASP A 225 6.75 5.90 -11.90
N LEU A 226 5.45 5.75 -12.12
CA LEU A 226 4.55 6.81 -12.56
C LEU A 226 3.73 7.27 -11.36
N ARG A 227 3.63 8.58 -11.14
CA ARG A 227 2.75 9.19 -10.14
C ARG A 227 1.62 9.93 -10.82
N PHE A 228 0.39 9.67 -10.38
CA PHE A 228 -0.82 10.30 -10.88
C PHE A 228 -1.42 11.21 -9.81
N GLU A 229 -1.75 12.44 -10.20
CA GLU A 229 -2.51 13.37 -9.36
C GLU A 229 -3.52 14.13 -10.22
N GLY A 230 -4.77 14.18 -9.76
CA GLY A 230 -5.87 14.83 -10.47
C GLY A 230 -6.97 15.26 -9.53
N ASP A 231 -8.09 15.68 -10.11
CA ASP A 231 -9.28 16.08 -9.34
C ASP A 231 -9.78 14.92 -8.46
N LYS A 232 -9.48 15.04 -7.16
CA LYS A 232 -9.76 14.02 -6.13
C LYS A 232 -9.26 12.63 -6.50
N ILE A 233 -8.12 12.54 -7.19
CA ILE A 233 -7.45 11.28 -7.55
C ILE A 233 -5.98 11.36 -7.17
N SER A 234 -5.48 10.31 -6.53
CA SER A 234 -4.05 10.05 -6.39
C SER A 234 -3.76 8.60 -6.78
N GLY A 235 -2.69 8.33 -7.50
CA GLY A 235 -2.33 6.97 -7.89
C GLY A 235 -0.86 6.80 -8.21
N ALA A 236 -0.41 5.56 -8.31
CA ALA A 236 0.92 5.22 -8.79
C ALA A 236 0.86 3.97 -9.68
N ALA A 237 1.77 3.88 -10.64
CA ALA A 237 1.96 2.69 -11.44
C ALA A 237 3.44 2.35 -11.63
N LEU A 238 3.76 1.07 -11.60
CA LEU A 238 5.04 0.52 -12.03
C LEU A 238 4.91 0.07 -13.48
N VAL A 239 5.76 0.61 -14.36
CA VAL A 239 5.80 0.26 -15.78
C VAL A 239 7.12 -0.41 -16.11
N CYS A 240 7.07 -1.65 -16.61
CA CYS A 240 8.24 -2.37 -17.09
C CYS A 240 8.02 -2.72 -18.56
N GLN A 241 9.03 -2.47 -19.41
CA GLN A 241 8.98 -2.84 -20.85
C GLN A 241 7.74 -2.30 -21.60
N GLY A 242 7.23 -1.13 -21.18
CA GLY A 242 6.06 -0.49 -21.78
C GLY A 242 4.70 -0.99 -21.26
N GLU A 243 4.67 -1.96 -20.33
CA GLU A 243 3.45 -2.50 -19.74
C GLU A 243 3.26 -2.02 -18.29
N ILE A 244 2.02 -1.72 -17.90
CA ILE A 244 1.65 -1.46 -16.51
C ILE A 244 1.69 -2.79 -15.77
N ILE A 245 2.69 -2.96 -14.90
CA ILE A 245 2.85 -4.17 -14.09
C ILE A 245 1.90 -4.16 -12.90
N HIS A 246 1.82 -3.01 -12.24
CA HIS A 246 0.95 -2.76 -11.10
C HIS A 246 0.50 -1.30 -11.13
N LEU A 247 -0.77 -1.03 -10.86
CA LEU A 247 -1.34 0.30 -10.67
C LEU A 247 -2.27 0.27 -9.46
N SER A 248 -2.09 1.26 -8.58
CA SER A 248 -3.02 1.57 -7.49
C SER A 248 -3.52 3.00 -7.68
N ALA A 249 -4.82 3.22 -7.55
CA ALA A 249 -5.39 4.57 -7.55
C ALA A 249 -6.45 4.72 -6.47
N TYR A 250 -6.53 5.91 -5.89
CA TYR A 250 -7.34 6.22 -4.73
C TYR A 250 -8.24 7.40 -5.05
N ASP A 251 -9.51 7.26 -4.69
CA ASP A 251 -10.46 8.36 -4.74
C ASP A 251 -10.40 9.19 -3.45
N LEU A 252 -10.12 10.49 -3.57
CA LEU A 252 -9.93 11.36 -2.41
C LEU A 252 -11.24 12.04 -1.95
N SER A 253 -12.37 11.77 -2.62
CA SER A 253 -13.66 12.43 -2.29
C SER A 253 -14.24 12.02 -0.94
N SER A 254 -13.95 10.80 -0.49
CA SER A 254 -14.42 10.24 0.78
C SER A 254 -13.47 10.48 1.96
N THR A 255 -12.36 11.20 1.74
CA THR A 255 -11.35 11.49 2.77
C THR A 255 -11.60 12.90 3.33
N SER A 256 -12.69 13.05 4.09
CA SER A 256 -12.97 14.25 4.91
C SER A 256 -12.64 14.00 6.37
#